data_AF-A0A1C0Z1L8-F1
#
_entry.id   AF-A0A1C0Z1L8-F1
#
_cell.length_a   1.000
_cell.length_b   1.000
_cell.length_c   1.000
_cell.angle_alpha   90.00
_cell.angle_beta   90.00
_cell.angle_gamma   90.00
#
_symmetry.space_group_name_H-M   'P 1'
#
loop_
_entity.id
_entity.type
_entity.pdbx_description
1 polymer ?
#
loop_
_entity_poly.entity_id
_entity_poly.type
_entity_poly.pdbx_seq_one_letter_code
_entity_poly.pdbx_strand_id
1 'polypeptide(L)'
;MKKWVRKHKGLLIGFMIASVVVSFITAIQLHVLLDNVADLQYYVQTGEVTASMYQYSIICFVNLIVAIIWIVLLFLLIWKVIFPNVTTVKNAFFLGELAFLIKMPASIRKELRRKNEQ
;
A
#
# COMPACT_ATOMS: atom_id res chain seq x y z
N MET A 1 -4.49 -14.62 17.20
CA MET A 1 -5.44 -13.83 16.38
C MET A 1 -6.56 -13.12 17.16
N LYS A 2 -7.43 -13.80 17.93
CA LYS A 2 -8.59 -13.16 18.63
C LYS A 2 -8.24 -11.97 19.56
N LYS A 3 -7.09 -11.99 20.25
CA LYS A 3 -6.64 -10.85 21.09
C LYS A 3 -6.17 -9.65 20.26
N TRP A 4 -5.51 -9.89 19.13
CA TRP A 4 -5.02 -8.86 18.21
C TRP A 4 -6.18 -8.14 17.51
N VAL A 5 -7.14 -8.90 16.99
CA VAL A 5 -8.35 -8.34 16.36
C VAL A 5 -9.13 -7.48 17.35
N ARG A 6 -9.23 -7.91 18.61
CA ARG A 6 -9.89 -7.14 19.68
C ARG A 6 -9.12 -5.86 20.02
N LYS A 7 -7.79 -5.91 20.05
CA LYS A 7 -6.91 -4.76 20.30
C LYS A 7 -6.96 -3.73 19.17
N HIS A 8 -7.11 -4.18 17.92
CA HIS A 8 -7.14 -3.32 16.73
C HIS A 8 -8.53 -3.19 16.10
N LYS A 9 -9.59 -3.50 16.85
CA LYS A 9 -10.98 -3.52 16.36
C LYS A 9 -11.39 -2.19 15.72
N GLY A 10 -11.02 -1.07 16.33
CA GLY A 10 -11.33 0.26 15.79
C GLY A 10 -10.65 0.55 14.45
N LEU A 11 -9.40 0.09 14.27
CA LEU A 11 -8.67 0.23 13.01
C LEU A 11 -9.31 -0.62 11.90
N LEU A 12 -9.72 -1.86 12.22
CA LEU A 12 -10.41 -2.74 11.27
C LEU A 12 -11.78 -2.18 10.88
N ILE A 13 -12.56 -1.65 11.82
CA ILE A 13 -13.87 -1.04 11.54
C ILE A 13 -13.68 0.23 10.71
N GLY A 14 -12.75 1.11 11.08
CA GLY A 14 -12.45 2.32 10.31
C GLY A 14 -12.02 1.99 8.88
N PHE A 15 -11.16 0.98 8.71
CA PHE A 15 -10.76 0.51 7.38
C PHE A 15 -11.95 -0.06 6.60
N MET A 16 -12.84 -0.83 7.25
CA MET A 16 -14.03 -1.38 6.61
C MET A 16 -14.97 -0.26 6.12
N ILE A 17 -15.25 0.74 6.96
CA ILE A 17 -16.07 1.90 6.59
C ILE A 17 -15.43 2.66 5.43
N ALA A 18 -14.13 2.97 5.53
CA ALA A 18 -13.39 3.63 4.46
C ALA A 18 -13.45 2.82 3.15
N SER A 19 -13.34 1.50 3.22
CA SER A 19 -13.44 0.62 2.06
C SER A 19 -14.82 0.70 1.40
N VAL A 20 -15.89 0.65 2.20
CA VAL A 20 -17.27 0.79 1.67
C VAL A 20 -17.46 2.13 0.97
N VAL A 21 -16.98 3.23 1.57
CA VAL A 21 -17.07 4.57 0.98
C VAL A 21 -16.30 4.66 -0.34
N VAL A 22 -15.05 4.18 -0.38
CA VAL A 22 -14.23 4.17 -1.59
C VAL A 22 -14.85 3.32 -2.69
N SER A 23 -15.38 2.14 -2.34
CA SER A 23 -16.07 1.27 -3.30
C SER A 23 -17.33 1.93 -3.86
N PHE A 24 -18.12 2.62 -3.03
CA PHE A 24 -19.31 3.33 -3.46
C PHE A 24 -18.99 4.48 -4.42
N ILE A 25 -17.98 5.30 -4.08
CA ILE A 25 -17.50 6.38 -4.95
C ILE A 25 -17.01 5.82 -6.29
N THR A 26 -16.25 4.73 -6.26
CA THR A 26 -15.73 4.09 -7.47
C THR A 26 -16.87 3.54 -8.35
N ALA A 27 -17.90 2.98 -7.75
CA ALA A 27 -19.07 2.48 -8.48
C ALA A 27 -19.83 3.61 -9.20
N ILE A 28 -20.03 4.75 -8.53
CA ILE A 28 -20.65 5.94 -9.15
C ILE A 28 -19.81 6.41 -10.34
N GLN A 29 -18.49 6.49 -10.17
CA GLN A 29 -17.61 6.92 -11.25
C GLN A 29 -17.59 5.96 -12.43
N LEU A 30 -17.64 4.65 -12.17
CA LEU A 30 -17.72 3.65 -13.23
C LEU A 30 -19.02 3.81 -14.02
N HIS A 31 -20.15 4.05 -13.34
CA HIS A 31 -21.42 4.31 -14.00
C HIS A 31 -21.34 5.54 -14.90
N VAL A 32 -20.81 6.65 -14.37
CA VAL A 32 -20.60 7.89 -15.13
C VAL A 32 -19.67 7.68 -16.32
N LEU A 33 -18.59 6.92 -16.17
CA LEU A 33 -17.67 6.60 -17.27
C LEU A 33 -18.38 5.82 -18.38
N LEU A 34 -19.20 4.84 -18.01
CA LEU A 34 -19.97 4.03 -18.96
C LEU A 34 -21.00 4.87 -19.71
N ASP A 35 -21.66 5.80 -19.04
CA ASP A 35 -22.63 6.72 -19.66
C ASP A 35 -21.97 7.70 -20.65
N ASN A 36 -20.67 7.96 -20.49
CA ASN A 36 -19.90 8.89 -21.32
C ASN A 36 -18.84 8.16 -22.19
N VAL A 37 -19.00 6.86 -22.44
CA VAL A 37 -18.08 6.07 -23.29
C VAL A 37 -17.97 6.63 -24.70
N ALA A 38 -19.05 7.23 -25.23
CA ALA A 38 -19.06 7.86 -26.54
C ALA A 38 -18.07 9.04 -26.63
N ASP A 39 -17.97 9.85 -25.58
CA ASP A 39 -17.01 10.96 -25.51
C ASP A 39 -15.56 10.45 -25.45
N LEU A 40 -15.33 9.33 -24.75
CA LEU A 40 -14.03 8.66 -24.75
C LEU A 40 -13.67 8.14 -26.14
N GLN A 41 -14.62 7.53 -26.86
CA GLN A 41 -14.40 7.06 -28.23
C GLN A 41 -14.13 8.22 -29.18
N TYR A 42 -14.86 9.33 -29.03
CA TYR A 42 -14.64 10.54 -29.79
C TYR A 42 -13.21 11.06 -29.58
N TYR A 43 -12.76 11.20 -28.33
CA TYR A 43 -11.39 11.61 -28.03
C TYR A 43 -10.33 10.69 -28.63
N VAL A 44 -10.53 9.36 -28.59
CA VAL A 44 -9.58 8.41 -29.21
C VAL A 44 -9.49 8.60 -30.73
N GLN A 45 -10.58 9.00 -31.38
CA GLN A 45 -10.64 9.17 -32.83
C GLN A 45 -10.14 10.55 -33.29
N THR A 46 -10.45 11.61 -32.55
CA THR A 46 -10.21 13.00 -32.98
C THR A 46 -9.09 13.69 -32.20
N GLY A 47 -8.73 13.17 -31.03
CA GLY A 47 -7.82 13.82 -30.08
C GLY A 47 -8.44 15.01 -29.35
N GLU A 48 -9.71 15.33 -29.60
CA GLU A 48 -10.38 16.49 -29.01
C GLU A 48 -10.98 16.17 -27.63
N VAL A 49 -10.68 17.01 -26.64
CA VAL A 49 -11.22 16.89 -25.29
C VAL A 49 -12.51 17.69 -25.19
N THR A 50 -13.63 17.01 -25.00
CA THR A 50 -14.93 17.65 -24.75
C THR A 50 -14.97 18.24 -23.33
N ALA A 51 -15.84 19.24 -23.12
CA ALA A 51 -16.01 19.86 -21.80
C ALA A 51 -16.48 18.86 -20.72
N SER A 52 -17.34 17.91 -21.12
CA SER A 52 -17.76 16.78 -20.29
C SER A 52 -16.58 15.90 -19.89
N MET A 53 -15.73 15.51 -20.85
CA MET A 53 -14.55 14.69 -20.60
C MET A 53 -13.55 15.38 -19.65
N TYR A 54 -13.39 16.70 -19.75
CA TYR A 54 -12.55 17.46 -18.81
C TYR A 54 -13.06 17.38 -17.36
N GLN A 55 -14.38 17.55 -17.16
CA GLN A 55 -14.97 17.46 -15.82
C GLN A 55 -14.83 16.06 -15.22
N TYR A 56 -15.05 15.00 -16.00
CA TYR A 56 -14.90 13.63 -15.52
C TYR A 56 -13.45 13.24 -15.27
N SER A 57 -12.50 13.79 -16.04
CA SER A 57 -11.07 13.57 -15.82
C SER A 57 -10.62 14.04 -14.43
N ILE A 58 -11.09 15.21 -13.99
CA ILE A 58 -10.79 15.74 -12.64
C ILE A 58 -11.36 14.81 -11.57
N ILE A 59 -12.61 14.38 -11.72
CA ILE A 59 -13.29 13.49 -10.79
C ILE A 59 -12.56 12.14 -10.70
N CYS A 60 -12.13 11.60 -11.84
CA CYS A 60 -11.36 10.36 -11.92
C CYS A 60 -9.99 10.50 -11.25
N PHE A 61 -9.31 11.63 -11.44
CA PHE A 61 -8.02 11.91 -10.82
C PHE A 61 -8.11 12.00 -9.29
N VAL A 62 -9.14 12.67 -8.77
CA VAL A 62 -9.40 12.73 -7.31
C VAL A 62 -9.63 11.32 -6.74
N ASN A 63 -10.39 10.48 -7.43
CA ASN A 63 -10.61 9.12 -6.96
C ASN A 63 -9.35 8.24 -7.07
N LEU A 64 -8.50 8.47 -8.06
CA LEU A 64 -7.20 7.80 -8.14
C LEU A 64 -6.34 8.14 -6.90
N ILE A 65 -6.31 9.40 -6.46
CA ILE A 65 -5.63 9.79 -5.21
C ILE A 65 -6.24 9.07 -4.01
N VAL A 66 -7.57 9.05 -3.91
CA VAL A 66 -8.28 8.36 -2.81
C VAL A 66 -7.97 6.86 -2.82
N ALA A 67 -7.93 6.22 -3.99
CA ALA A 67 -7.58 4.81 -4.14
C ALA A 67 -6.13 4.54 -3.72
N ILE A 68 -5.17 5.42 -4.07
CA ILE A 68 -3.79 5.32 -3.61
C ILE A 68 -3.72 5.38 -2.08
N ILE A 69 -4.40 6.35 -1.47
CA ILE A 69 -4.45 6.48 0.00
C ILE A 69 -5.03 5.21 0.63
N TRP A 70 -6.10 4.65 0.04
CA TRP A 70 -6.71 3.42 0.49
C TRP A 70 -5.76 2.22 0.40
N ILE A 71 -5.00 2.09 -0.70
CA ILE A 71 -3.98 1.04 -0.88
C ILE A 71 -2.88 1.16 0.18
N VAL A 72 -2.41 2.38 0.45
CA VAL A 72 -1.40 2.61 1.50
C VAL A 72 -1.94 2.20 2.87
N LEU A 73 -3.19 2.55 3.18
CA LEU A 73 -3.85 2.11 4.42
C LEU A 73 -3.99 0.59 4.52
N LEU A 74 -4.37 -0.07 3.42
CA LEU A 74 -4.44 -1.52 3.35
C LEU A 74 -3.07 -2.15 3.60
N PHE A 75 -2.02 -1.62 2.96
CA PHE A 75 -0.65 -2.10 3.14
C PHE A 75 -0.20 -1.97 4.60
N LEU A 76 -0.46 -0.81 5.24
CA LEU A 76 -0.15 -0.60 6.65
C LEU A 76 -0.92 -1.57 7.56
N LEU A 77 -2.17 -1.89 7.21
CA LEU A 77 -2.98 -2.86 7.95
C LEU A 77 -2.38 -4.27 7.84
N ILE A 78 -2.05 -4.72 6.63
CA ILE A 78 -1.39 -6.01 6.39
C ILE A 78 -0.05 -6.07 7.11
N TRP A 79 0.77 -5.01 7.00
CA TRP A 79 2.05 -4.92 7.69
C TRP A 79 1.89 -5.09 9.20
N LYS A 80 0.87 -4.46 9.79
CA LYS A 80 0.59 -4.55 11.22
C LYS A 80 0.00 -5.89 11.66
N VAL A 81 -0.65 -6.62 10.75
CA VAL A 81 -1.08 -8.01 10.96
C VAL A 81 0.12 -8.95 10.96
N ILE A 82 1.01 -8.83 9.96
CA ILE A 82 2.20 -9.69 9.80
C ILE A 82 3.23 -9.39 10.88
N PHE A 83 3.48 -8.12 11.15
CA PHE A 83 4.46 -7.63 12.12
C PHE A 83 3.76 -6.83 13.24
N PRO A 84 3.18 -7.53 14.23
CA PRO A 84 2.42 -6.89 15.30
C PRO A 84 3.27 -6.05 16.25
N ASN A 85 4.60 -6.26 16.28
CA ASN A 85 5.53 -5.52 17.13
C ASN A 85 6.87 -5.28 16.44
N VAL A 86 7.59 -4.25 16.88
CA VAL A 86 8.93 -3.90 16.38
C VAL A 86 9.92 -5.05 16.57
N THR A 87 9.79 -5.81 17.66
CA THR A 87 10.61 -7.01 17.89
C THR A 87 10.37 -8.08 16.83
N THR A 88 9.14 -8.25 16.36
CA THR A 88 8.80 -9.19 15.28
C THR A 88 9.39 -8.74 13.95
N VAL A 89 9.42 -7.43 13.67
CA VAL A 89 10.12 -6.88 12.48
C VAL A 89 11.63 -7.15 12.58
N LYS A 90 12.23 -6.84 13.74
CA LYS A 90 13.68 -7.05 13.95
C LYS A 90 14.10 -8.51 13.82
N ASN A 91 13.28 -9.43 14.33
CA ASN A 91 13.53 -10.86 14.22
C ASN A 91 13.30 -11.37 12.79
N ALA A 92 12.25 -10.90 12.10
CA ALA A 92 11.96 -11.35 10.74
C ALA A 92 12.98 -10.88 9.70
N PHE A 93 13.58 -9.71 9.91
CA PHE A 93 14.63 -9.18 9.02
C PHE A 93 16.04 -9.48 9.54
N PHE A 94 16.20 -10.33 10.56
CA PHE A 94 17.48 -10.64 11.19
C PHE A 94 18.32 -9.40 11.54
N LEU A 95 17.66 -8.26 11.81
CA LEU A 95 18.32 -6.97 12.00
C LEU A 95 19.22 -6.97 13.23
N GLY A 96 18.89 -7.78 14.24
CA GLY A 96 19.74 -7.99 15.41
C GLY A 96 21.03 -8.76 15.09
N GLU A 97 20.94 -9.80 14.26
CA GLU A 97 22.08 -10.63 13.85
C GLU A 97 22.97 -9.89 12.84
N LEU A 98 22.38 -9.14 11.91
CA LEU A 98 23.10 -8.24 11.01
C LEU A 98 23.79 -7.11 11.78
N ALA A 99 23.13 -6.51 12.77
CA ALA A 99 23.76 -5.50 13.61
C ALA A 99 24.92 -6.07 14.43
N PHE A 100 24.81 -7.33 14.90
CA PHE A 100 25.91 -8.03 15.55
C PHE A 100 27.09 -8.27 14.59
N LEU A 101 26.84 -8.75 13.37
CA LEU A 101 27.87 -8.92 12.34
C LEU A 101 28.55 -7.60 11.95
N ILE A 102 27.78 -6.52 11.83
CA ILE A 102 28.32 -5.18 11.53
C ILE A 102 29.19 -4.66 12.69
N LYS A 103 28.74 -4.84 13.94
CA LYS A 103 29.46 -4.43 15.16
C LYS A 103 30.57 -5.40 15.57
N MET A 104 30.78 -6.50 14.85
CA MET A 104 31.79 -7.50 15.18
C MET A 104 33.19 -6.86 15.14
N PRO A 105 34.01 -7.00 16.20
CA PRO A 105 35.36 -6.45 16.26
C PRO A 105 36.21 -6.91 15.08
N ALA A 106 37.07 -6.02 14.58
CA ALA A 106 37.91 -6.31 13.42
C ALA A 106 38.82 -7.53 13.63
N SER A 107 39.23 -7.81 14.87
CA SER A 107 40.03 -8.99 15.24
C SER A 107 39.30 -10.31 14.94
N ILE A 108 38.07 -10.46 15.43
CA ILE A 108 37.23 -11.65 15.21
C ILE A 108 36.89 -11.81 13.72
N ARG A 109 36.63 -10.68 13.03
CA ARG A 109 36.34 -10.68 11.59
C ARG A 109 37.55 -11.15 10.76
N LYS A 110 38.76 -10.78 11.16
CA LYS A 110 40.02 -11.21 10.53
C LYS A 110 40.28 -12.70 10.75
N GLU A 111 39.98 -13.20 11.94
CA GLU A 111 40.20 -14.59 12.34
C GLU A 111 39.21 -15.56 11.66
N LEU A 112 37.94 -15.17 11.56
CA LEU A 112 36.92 -15.89 10.77
C LEU A 112 37.27 -15.99 9.29
N ARG A 113 37.75 -14.89 8.69
CA ARG A 113 38.18 -14.87 7.29
C ARG A 113 39.35 -15.81 7.05
N ARG A 114 40.32 -15.82 7.97
CA ARG A 114 41.51 -16.68 7.89
C ARG A 114 41.17 -18.17 8.02
N LYS A 115 40.10 -18.53 8.75
CA LYS A 115 39.58 -19.90 8.86
C LYS A 115 38.76 -20.37 7.66
N ASN A 116 38.11 -19.45 6.93
CA ASN A 116 37.33 -19.79 5.73
C ASN A 116 38.18 -19.89 4.44
N GLU A 117 39.45 -19.45 4.49
CA GLU A 117 40.41 -19.53 3.38
C GLU A 117 41.33 -20.77 3.48
N GLN A 118 41.08 -21.67 4.44
CA GLN A 118 41.69 -23.01 4.57
C GLN A 118 40.71 -24.08 4.09
#